data_AF-A0A6J2VSQ3-F1
#
_entry.id   AF-A0A6J2VSQ3-F1
#
_cell.length_a   1.000
_cell.length_b   1.000
_cell.length_c   1.000
_cell.angle_alpha   90.00
_cell.angle_beta   90.00
_cell.angle_gamma   90.00
#
_symmetry.space_group_name_H-M   'P 1'
#
loop_
_entity.id
_entity.type
_entity.pdbx_description
1 polymer ?
#
loop_
_entity_poly.entity_id
_entity_poly.type
_entity_poly.pdbx_seq_one_letter_code
_entity_poly.pdbx_strand_id
1 'polypeptide(L)'
;MVLCKPEFKREVLKKEMGEIYPSTEKSPRRKRLALVISNSIFLFQRNLRGAEKDELNMIRLLKDLGYDVVLHRNLTAKAMDATIADFAEREEHFQSDSCFVVIMSHGNESEICGVLHHSDLIEDLFPVDKIFYHLNTLNCPGLHNKPKIILIDSCRQFQVIKKFQETYPKQLPCKERTLSKKFYLFPGL
;
A
#
# COMPACT_ATOMS: atom_id res chain seq x y z
N MET A 1 -13.84 3.65 -14.65
CA MET A 1 -12.81 2.60 -14.88
C MET A 1 -13.08 1.94 -16.23
N VAL A 2 -12.05 1.68 -17.03
CA VAL A 2 -12.18 0.93 -18.29
C VAL A 2 -11.76 -0.52 -18.02
N LEU A 3 -12.63 -1.48 -18.34
CA LEU A 3 -12.34 -2.90 -18.15
C LEU A 3 -11.31 -3.40 -19.16
N CYS A 4 -10.51 -4.38 -18.73
CA CYS A 4 -9.55 -5.02 -19.62
C CYS A 4 -10.27 -5.97 -20.58
N LYS A 5 -9.99 -5.87 -21.88
CA LYS A 5 -10.52 -6.83 -22.86
C LYS A 5 -9.86 -8.21 -22.66
N PRO A 6 -10.62 -9.32 -22.68
CA PRO A 6 -10.06 -10.67 -22.53
C PRO A 6 -8.96 -10.99 -23.55
N GLU A 7 -9.09 -10.49 -24.78
CA GLU A 7 -8.11 -10.66 -25.86
C GLU A 7 -6.78 -10.01 -25.48
N PHE A 8 -6.83 -8.74 -25.04
CA PHE A 8 -5.65 -8.00 -24.61
C PHE A 8 -4.95 -8.70 -23.45
N LYS A 9 -5.70 -9.17 -22.45
CA LYS A 9 -5.13 -9.95 -21.34
C LYS A 9 -4.38 -11.18 -21.87
N ARG A 10 -5.02 -12.00 -22.71
CA ARG A 10 -4.39 -13.21 -23.28
C ARG A 10 -3.14 -12.89 -24.07
N GLU A 11 -3.14 -11.82 -24.85
CA GLU A 11 -1.97 -11.38 -25.63
C GLU A 11 -0.81 -10.98 -24.73
N VAL A 12 -1.06 -10.16 -23.70
CA VAL A 12 -0.03 -9.76 -22.73
C VAL A 12 0.52 -10.98 -21.98
N LEU A 13 -0.36 -11.87 -21.49
CA LEU A 13 0.06 -13.08 -20.78
C LEU A 13 0.92 -14.00 -21.67
N LYS A 14 0.64 -14.09 -22.97
CA LYS A 14 1.43 -14.88 -23.92
C LYS A 14 2.77 -14.22 -24.24
N LYS A 15 2.77 -12.92 -24.53
CA LYS A 15 3.95 -12.18 -24.98
C LYS A 15 4.97 -11.98 -23.87
N GLU A 16 4.51 -11.82 -22.64
CA GLU A 16 5.35 -11.47 -21.48
C GLU A 16 5.39 -12.61 -20.45
N MET A 17 5.19 -13.85 -20.92
CA MET A 17 5.22 -15.04 -20.08
C MET A 17 6.56 -15.14 -19.33
N GLY A 18 6.50 -15.31 -18.01
CA GLY A 18 7.70 -15.34 -17.16
C GLY A 18 8.21 -13.96 -16.75
N GLU A 19 7.85 -12.89 -17.48
CA GLU A 19 8.16 -11.50 -17.19
C GLU A 19 7.00 -10.74 -16.53
N ILE A 20 5.93 -11.41 -16.11
CA ILE A 20 4.81 -10.78 -15.39
C ILE A 20 4.49 -11.52 -14.09
N TYR A 21 4.01 -10.79 -13.09
CA TYR A 21 3.46 -11.43 -11.90
C TYR A 21 2.21 -12.25 -12.27
N PRO A 22 2.07 -13.48 -11.77
CA PRO A 22 0.88 -14.27 -12.01
C PRO A 22 -0.31 -13.60 -11.35
N SER A 23 -1.33 -13.25 -12.13
CA SER A 23 -2.60 -12.76 -11.61
C SER A 23 -3.55 -13.94 -11.39
N THR A 24 -4.14 -14.07 -10.21
CA THR A 24 -5.16 -15.08 -9.97
C THR A 24 -6.46 -14.67 -10.65
N GLU A 25 -7.11 -15.59 -11.38
CA GLU A 25 -8.41 -15.33 -12.00
C GLU A 25 -9.45 -14.91 -10.96
N LYS A 26 -10.41 -14.07 -11.37
CA LYS A 26 -11.47 -13.64 -10.48
C LYS A 26 -12.32 -14.85 -10.11
N SER A 27 -12.35 -15.16 -8.82
CA SER A 27 -13.15 -16.25 -8.28
C SER A 27 -13.49 -15.95 -6.82
N PRO A 28 -14.53 -16.59 -6.24
CA PRO A 28 -14.88 -16.42 -4.83
C PRO A 28 -13.74 -16.80 -3.85
N ARG A 29 -12.77 -17.60 -4.32
CA ARG A 29 -11.59 -18.02 -3.55
C ARG A 29 -10.48 -16.98 -3.52
N ARG A 30 -10.47 -16.00 -4.43
CA ARG A 30 -9.44 -14.95 -4.47
C ARG A 30 -9.80 -13.86 -3.45
N LYS A 31 -8.88 -13.58 -2.52
CA LYS A 31 -9.10 -12.64 -1.40
C LYS A 31 -8.09 -11.48 -1.41
N ARG A 32 -8.26 -10.58 -2.38
CA ARG A 32 -7.41 -9.38 -2.48
C ARG A 32 -7.76 -8.40 -1.36
N LEU A 33 -6.77 -8.03 -0.56
CA LEU A 33 -6.93 -7.03 0.49
C LEU A 33 -6.14 -5.76 0.19
N ALA A 34 -6.74 -4.61 0.53
CA ALA A 34 -6.08 -3.32 0.53
C ALA A 34 -6.29 -2.63 1.88
N LEU A 35 -5.22 -2.03 2.42
CA LEU A 35 -5.28 -1.19 3.61
C LEU A 35 -5.31 0.28 3.20
N VAL A 36 -6.21 1.06 3.79
CA VAL A 36 -6.28 2.51 3.65
C VAL A 36 -6.23 3.11 5.06
N ILE A 37 -5.25 3.96 5.32
CA ILE A 37 -5.15 4.78 6.54
C ILE A 37 -5.32 6.24 6.12
N SER A 38 -6.35 6.91 6.64
CA SER A 38 -6.63 8.33 6.35
C SER A 38 -6.67 9.16 7.62
N ASN A 39 -5.67 10.00 7.82
CA ASN A 39 -5.64 10.98 8.90
C ASN A 39 -6.02 12.34 8.32
N SER A 40 -7.19 12.84 8.69
CA SER A 40 -7.74 14.12 8.20
C SER A 40 -8.06 15.10 9.30
N ILE A 41 -8.28 14.61 10.53
CA ILE A 41 -8.55 15.40 11.73
C ILE A 41 -7.36 15.26 12.68
N PHE A 42 -6.73 16.40 13.01
CA PHE A 42 -5.55 16.49 13.84
C PHE A 42 -5.83 17.40 15.03
N LEU A 43 -5.22 17.09 16.18
CA LEU A 43 -5.44 17.89 17.39
C LEU A 43 -4.66 19.20 17.38
N PHE A 44 -3.41 19.15 16.90
CA PHE A 44 -2.48 20.29 16.95
C PHE A 44 -2.07 20.81 15.57
N GLN A 45 -2.42 20.08 14.50
CA GLN A 45 -2.11 20.47 13.13
C GLN A 45 -3.36 20.89 12.37
N ARG A 46 -3.16 21.50 11.20
CA ARG A 46 -4.25 21.82 10.27
C ARG A 46 -4.97 20.53 9.84
N ASN A 47 -6.31 20.52 9.88
CA ASN A 47 -7.08 19.45 9.26
C ASN A 47 -6.94 19.43 7.73
N LEU A 48 -6.90 18.24 7.14
CA LEU A 48 -6.83 18.03 5.69
C LEU A 48 -8.24 18.14 5.09
N ARG A 49 -8.71 19.37 4.89
CA ARG A 49 -10.01 19.62 4.24
C ARG A 49 -10.02 19.02 2.83
N GLY A 50 -11.05 18.25 2.52
CA GLY A 50 -11.21 17.57 1.23
C GLY A 50 -10.70 16.13 1.18
N ALA A 51 -9.96 15.68 2.20
CA ALA A 51 -9.42 14.33 2.26
C ALA A 51 -10.50 13.23 2.18
N GLU A 52 -11.72 13.51 2.62
CA GLU A 52 -12.86 12.58 2.49
C GLU A 52 -13.15 12.21 1.03
N LYS A 53 -13.02 13.16 0.11
CA LYS A 53 -13.25 12.92 -1.32
C LYS A 53 -12.16 12.02 -1.90
N ASP A 54 -10.91 12.29 -1.55
CA ASP A 54 -9.76 11.48 -1.99
C ASP A 54 -9.84 10.07 -1.40
N GLU A 55 -10.20 9.95 -0.13
CA GLU A 55 -10.46 8.68 0.54
C GLU A 55 -11.57 7.87 -0.18
N LEU A 56 -12.72 8.48 -0.43
CA LEU A 56 -13.84 7.82 -1.13
C LEU A 56 -13.45 7.38 -2.54
N ASN A 57 -12.73 8.24 -3.26
CA ASN A 57 -12.22 7.91 -4.60
C ASN A 57 -11.25 6.74 -4.55
N MET A 58 -10.35 6.71 -3.55
CA MET A 58 -9.41 5.62 -3.39
C MET A 58 -10.09 4.30 -3.02
N ILE A 59 -11.05 4.33 -2.09
CA ILE A 59 -11.84 3.14 -1.75
C ILE A 59 -12.57 2.62 -2.98
N ARG A 60 -13.21 3.51 -3.75
CA ARG A 60 -13.91 3.13 -4.98
C ARG A 60 -12.96 2.52 -6.00
N LEU A 61 -11.81 3.14 -6.25
CA LEU A 61 -10.80 2.65 -7.18
C LEU A 61 -10.31 1.24 -6.79
N LEU A 62 -9.98 1.03 -5.51
CA LEU A 62 -9.49 -0.26 -5.03
C LEU A 62 -10.56 -1.35 -5.12
N LYS A 63 -11.82 -1.04 -4.79
CA LYS A 63 -12.95 -1.95 -4.97
C LYS A 63 -13.19 -2.29 -6.44
N ASP A 64 -13.12 -1.29 -7.31
CA ASP A 64 -13.22 -1.45 -8.76
C ASP A 64 -12.09 -2.35 -9.31
N LEU A 65 -10.89 -2.31 -8.72
CA LEU A 65 -9.76 -3.21 -8.98
C LEU A 65 -9.91 -4.61 -8.34
N GLY A 66 -10.98 -4.83 -7.58
CA GLY A 66 -11.35 -6.12 -6.98
C GLY A 66 -10.67 -6.40 -5.64
N TYR A 67 -10.34 -5.36 -4.86
CA TYR A 67 -9.83 -5.48 -3.49
C TYR A 67 -10.96 -5.24 -2.48
N ASP A 68 -10.94 -6.02 -1.40
CA ASP A 68 -11.66 -5.70 -0.17
C ASP A 68 -10.82 -4.68 0.62
N VAL A 69 -11.43 -3.55 0.95
CA VAL A 69 -10.73 -2.41 1.55
C VAL A 69 -10.93 -2.38 3.05
N VAL A 70 -9.84 -2.42 3.80
CA VAL A 70 -9.77 -2.21 5.25
C VAL A 70 -9.42 -0.74 5.47
N LEU A 71 -10.36 0.04 6.03
CA LEU A 71 -10.20 1.48 6.24
C LEU A 71 -10.03 1.81 7.71
N HIS A 72 -8.99 2.57 8.04
CA HIS A 72 -8.78 3.17 9.34
C HIS A 72 -8.64 4.68 9.21
N ARG A 73 -9.20 5.42 10.16
CA ARG A 73 -9.17 6.88 10.17
C ARG A 73 -8.53 7.42 11.42
N ASN A 74 -7.80 8.53 11.28
CA ASN A 74 -7.34 9.37 12.37
C ASN A 74 -6.55 8.60 13.45
N LEU A 75 -5.54 7.87 13.02
CA LEU A 75 -4.68 7.05 13.86
C LEU A 75 -3.47 7.84 14.39
N THR A 76 -3.03 7.50 15.60
CA THR A 76 -1.69 7.84 16.10
C THR A 76 -0.63 7.01 15.37
N ALA A 77 0.64 7.40 15.45
CA ALA A 77 1.75 6.65 14.89
C ALA A 77 1.84 5.23 15.46
N LYS A 78 1.62 5.07 16.77
CA LYS A 78 1.56 3.75 17.41
C LYS A 78 0.42 2.90 16.86
N ALA A 79 -0.75 3.51 16.64
CA ALA A 79 -1.90 2.80 16.09
C ALA A 79 -1.71 2.47 14.59
N MET A 80 -1.06 3.33 13.81
CA MET A 80 -0.66 3.02 12.43
C MET A 80 0.27 1.80 12.38
N ASP A 81 1.28 1.76 13.25
CA ASP A 81 2.23 0.64 13.36
C ASP A 81 1.51 -0.68 13.64
N ALA A 82 0.63 -0.70 14.65
CA ALA A 82 -0.19 -1.87 14.98
C ALA A 82 -1.13 -2.27 13.84
N THR A 83 -1.79 -1.31 13.21
CA THR A 83 -2.72 -1.57 12.08
C THR A 83 -2.00 -2.22 10.90
N ILE A 84 -0.77 -1.79 10.59
CA ILE A 84 0.02 -2.35 9.49
C ILE A 84 0.54 -3.75 9.86
N ALA A 85 0.95 -3.96 11.11
CA ALA A 85 1.32 -5.28 11.60
C ALA A 85 0.14 -6.26 11.52
N ASP A 86 -1.03 -5.89 12.05
CA ASP A 86 -2.26 -6.68 11.99
C ASP A 86 -2.65 -6.99 10.53
N PHE A 87 -2.50 -6.00 9.63
CA PHE A 87 -2.74 -6.20 8.21
C PHE A 87 -1.75 -7.20 7.58
N ALA A 88 -0.48 -7.19 7.97
CA ALA A 88 0.53 -8.10 7.44
C ALA A 88 0.25 -9.57 7.79
N GLU A 89 -0.40 -9.82 8.93
CA GLU A 89 -0.71 -11.16 9.45
C GLU A 89 -2.01 -11.77 8.89
N ARG A 90 -2.75 -11.03 8.05
CA ARG A 90 -4.04 -11.48 7.49
C ARG A 90 -3.91 -12.74 6.63
N GLU A 91 -4.67 -13.78 6.99
CA GLU A 91 -4.67 -15.06 6.28
C GLU A 91 -5.14 -14.95 4.82
N GLU A 92 -5.98 -13.96 4.51
CA GLU A 92 -6.45 -13.69 3.16
C GLU A 92 -5.30 -13.48 2.17
N HIS A 93 -4.14 -13.01 2.63
CA HIS A 93 -2.97 -12.81 1.80
C HIS A 93 -2.50 -14.09 1.12
N PHE A 94 -2.66 -15.27 1.74
CA PHE A 94 -2.32 -16.55 1.11
C PHE A 94 -3.17 -16.80 -0.15
N GLN A 95 -4.40 -16.31 -0.16
CA GLN A 95 -5.38 -16.40 -1.25
C GLN A 95 -5.41 -15.14 -2.13
N SER A 96 -4.55 -14.17 -1.86
CA SER A 96 -4.34 -12.99 -2.68
C SER A 96 -3.19 -13.20 -3.66
N ASP A 97 -3.16 -12.40 -4.73
CA ASP A 97 -2.02 -12.28 -5.65
C ASP A 97 -1.23 -10.99 -5.44
N SER A 98 -1.71 -10.06 -4.59
CA SER A 98 -1.15 -8.72 -4.43
C SER A 98 -1.79 -7.98 -3.25
N CYS A 99 -1.21 -6.87 -2.79
CA CYS A 99 -1.86 -5.97 -1.83
C CYS A 99 -1.61 -4.50 -2.16
N PHE A 100 -2.49 -3.64 -1.63
CA PHE A 100 -2.26 -2.19 -1.56
C PHE A 100 -2.18 -1.75 -0.09
N VAL A 101 -1.28 -0.82 0.19
CA VAL A 101 -1.28 -0.02 1.41
C VAL A 101 -1.26 1.44 1.01
N VAL A 102 -2.32 2.16 1.35
CA VAL A 102 -2.50 3.58 1.05
C VAL A 102 -2.53 4.36 2.35
N ILE A 103 -1.65 5.34 2.50
CA ILE A 103 -1.63 6.20 3.69
C ILE A 103 -1.74 7.66 3.25
N MET A 104 -2.73 8.37 3.78
CA MET A 104 -3.02 9.78 3.49
C MET A 104 -2.95 10.54 4.82
N SER A 105 -1.95 11.40 5.00
CA SER A 105 -1.73 12.18 6.23
C SER A 105 -0.80 13.37 5.98
N HIS A 106 -0.57 14.20 6.99
CA HIS A 106 0.65 15.01 7.04
C HIS A 106 1.88 14.12 7.13
N GLY A 107 3.03 14.65 6.74
CA GLY A 107 4.29 13.93 6.84
C GLY A 107 5.50 14.81 6.51
N ASN A 108 6.67 14.25 6.78
CA ASN A 108 7.95 14.82 6.43
C ASN A 108 8.71 13.87 5.46
N GLU A 109 10.02 14.07 5.28
CA GLU A 109 10.82 13.31 4.31
C GLU A 109 10.90 11.80 4.57
N SER A 110 10.63 11.33 5.79
CA SER A 110 10.76 9.92 6.17
C SER A 110 9.64 9.37 7.05
N GLU A 111 8.78 10.24 7.58
CA GLU A 111 7.77 9.88 8.57
C GLU A 111 6.39 10.44 8.21
N ILE A 112 5.37 9.75 8.71
CA ILE A 112 3.96 10.07 8.57
C ILE A 112 3.46 10.57 9.92
N CYS A 113 2.79 11.72 9.96
CA CYS A 113 2.21 12.24 11.19
C CYS A 113 1.01 11.40 11.62
N GLY A 114 0.99 11.00 12.88
CA GLY A 114 -0.23 10.63 13.59
C GLY A 114 -1.01 11.87 14.02
N VAL A 115 -2.25 11.65 14.47
CA VAL A 115 -3.20 12.74 14.76
C VAL A 115 -2.85 13.60 15.97
N LEU A 116 -1.93 13.14 16.83
CA LEU A 116 -1.49 13.86 18.02
C LEU A 116 -0.16 14.60 17.81
N HIS A 117 0.41 14.57 16.60
CA HIS A 117 1.73 15.15 16.40
C HIS A 117 1.72 16.67 16.61
N HIS A 118 2.65 17.14 17.44
CA HIS A 118 2.97 18.55 17.65
C HIS A 118 4.48 18.71 17.50
N SER A 119 4.93 19.71 16.74
CA SER A 119 6.36 19.92 16.42
C SER A 119 7.27 19.96 17.64
N ASP A 120 6.82 20.59 18.72
CA ASP A 120 7.68 20.87 19.89
C ASP A 120 7.31 20.08 21.16
N LEU A 121 6.17 19.37 21.18
CA LEU A 121 5.59 18.83 22.42
C LEU A 121 5.32 17.32 22.37
N ILE A 122 4.88 16.81 21.22
CA ILE A 122 4.42 15.42 21.09
C ILE A 122 4.91 14.85 19.76
N GLU A 123 5.87 13.92 19.86
CA GLU A 123 6.39 13.17 18.73
C GLU A 123 5.46 11.96 18.44
N ASP A 124 4.47 12.19 17.59
CA ASP A 124 3.55 11.16 17.08
C ASP A 124 3.85 10.92 15.60
N LEU A 125 5.06 10.45 15.31
CA LEU A 125 5.60 10.24 13.96
C LEU A 125 5.78 8.75 13.67
N PHE A 126 5.28 8.28 12.54
CA PHE A 126 5.40 6.90 12.08
C PHE A 126 6.46 6.80 10.97
N PRO A 127 7.58 6.10 11.23
CA PRO A 127 8.62 5.89 10.23
C PRO A 127 8.12 5.03 9.04
N VAL A 128 8.33 5.51 7.81
CA VAL A 128 7.85 4.82 6.60
C VAL A 128 8.53 3.46 6.38
N ASP A 129 9.78 3.32 6.82
CA ASP A 129 10.55 2.07 6.75
C ASP A 129 9.87 0.90 7.49
N LYS A 130 9.11 1.19 8.56
CA LYS A 130 8.32 0.18 9.27
C LYS A 130 7.25 -0.48 8.40
N ILE A 131 6.70 0.22 7.39
CA ILE A 131 5.76 -0.39 6.44
C ILE A 131 6.44 -1.57 5.73
N PHE A 132 7.67 -1.36 5.27
CA PHE A 132 8.42 -2.38 4.57
C PHE A 132 8.90 -3.49 5.50
N TYR A 133 9.26 -3.15 6.75
CA TYR A 133 9.56 -4.12 7.79
C TYR A 133 8.38 -5.09 7.98
N HIS A 134 7.17 -4.58 8.22
CA HIS A 134 5.98 -5.43 8.43
C HIS A 134 5.62 -6.25 7.19
N LEU A 135 5.75 -5.66 6.00
CA LEU A 135 5.41 -6.33 4.74
C LEU A 135 6.56 -7.12 4.12
N ASN A 136 7.69 -7.30 4.81
CA ASN A 136 8.81 -8.09 4.28
C ASN A 136 8.47 -9.59 4.21
N THR A 137 9.36 -10.38 3.61
CA THR A 137 9.15 -11.83 3.44
C THR A 137 9.02 -12.58 4.76
N LEU A 138 9.72 -12.14 5.82
CA LEU A 138 9.73 -12.83 7.12
C LEU A 138 8.44 -12.54 7.90
N ASN A 139 8.01 -11.28 7.90
CA ASN A 139 6.90 -10.80 8.71
C ASN A 139 5.54 -10.90 7.98
N CYS A 140 5.53 -11.03 6.65
CA CYS A 140 4.32 -11.19 5.85
C CYS A 140 4.47 -12.34 4.82
N PRO A 141 4.51 -13.60 5.30
CA PRO A 141 4.73 -14.77 4.44
C PRO A 141 3.60 -14.98 3.42
N GLY A 142 2.36 -14.59 3.74
CA GLY A 142 1.21 -14.68 2.83
C GLY A 142 1.40 -13.87 1.55
N LEU A 143 2.24 -12.83 1.58
CA LEU A 143 2.58 -11.99 0.44
C LEU A 143 3.99 -12.25 -0.12
N HIS A 144 4.62 -13.38 0.21
CA HIS A 144 5.90 -13.77 -0.37
C HIS A 144 5.81 -13.91 -1.90
N ASN A 145 6.77 -13.32 -2.63
CA ASN A 145 6.79 -13.26 -4.10
C ASN A 145 5.55 -12.61 -4.75
N LYS A 146 4.78 -11.84 -3.98
CA LYS A 146 3.62 -11.08 -4.46
C LYS A 146 3.92 -9.57 -4.41
N PRO A 147 3.43 -8.80 -5.39
CA PRO A 147 3.61 -7.36 -5.42
C PRO A 147 2.87 -6.68 -4.26
N LYS A 148 3.58 -5.77 -3.59
CA LYS A 148 3.10 -4.94 -2.47
C LYS A 148 3.18 -3.49 -2.93
N ILE A 149 2.02 -2.87 -3.17
CA ILE A 149 1.96 -1.52 -3.72
C ILE A 149 1.68 -0.56 -2.57
N ILE A 150 2.65 0.31 -2.28
CA ILE A 150 2.56 1.28 -1.19
C ILE A 150 2.41 2.67 -1.80
N LEU A 151 1.30 3.34 -1.51
CA LEU A 151 1.01 4.71 -1.93
C LEU A 151 0.96 5.58 -0.68
N ILE A 152 1.79 6.61 -0.63
CA ILE A 152 1.81 7.54 0.50
C ILE A 152 1.56 8.93 -0.06
N ASP A 153 0.42 9.50 0.32
CA ASP A 153 0.06 10.87 0.03
C ASP A 153 0.33 11.71 1.28
N SER A 154 1.44 12.45 1.24
CA SER A 154 1.83 13.38 2.29
C SER A 154 2.45 14.62 1.66
N CYS A 155 2.47 15.72 2.42
CA CYS A 155 2.82 17.04 1.90
C CYS A 155 4.28 17.21 1.42
N ARG A 156 5.15 16.18 1.50
CA ARG A 156 6.57 16.29 1.13
C ARG A 156 7.07 15.05 0.37
N GLN A 157 7.95 15.26 -0.63
CA GLN A 157 8.65 14.15 -1.28
C GLN A 157 9.47 13.35 -0.27
N PHE A 158 9.15 12.07 -0.13
CA PHE A 158 9.88 11.16 0.75
C PHE A 158 11.29 10.84 0.20
N GLN A 159 12.33 11.00 1.02
CA GLN A 159 13.71 10.51 0.76
C GLN A 159 13.89 9.04 1.17
N VAL A 160 12.80 8.29 1.29
CA VAL A 160 12.74 6.92 1.82
C VAL A 160 13.57 5.94 0.98
N ILE A 161 13.71 6.18 -0.32
CA ILE A 161 14.35 5.25 -1.26
C ILE A 161 15.82 5.01 -0.88
N LYS A 162 16.58 6.07 -0.58
CA LYS A 162 18.01 5.96 -0.28
C LYS A 162 18.26 5.21 1.04
N LYS A 163 17.57 5.62 2.10
CA LYS A 163 17.68 5.01 3.43
C LYS A 163 17.19 3.55 3.43
N PHE A 164 16.17 3.23 2.64
CA PHE A 164 15.67 1.87 2.50
C PHE A 164 16.68 0.96 1.78
N GLN A 165 17.37 1.43 0.73
CA GLN A 165 18.44 0.66 0.08
C GLN A 165 19.58 0.32 1.05
N GLU A 166 19.95 1.27 1.90
CA GLU A 166 20.99 1.08 2.91
C GLU A 166 20.55 0.10 4.00
N THR A 167 19.31 0.22 4.50
CA THR A 167 18.79 -0.56 5.64
C THR A 167 18.33 -1.97 5.23
N TYR A 168 17.77 -2.10 4.04
CA TYR A 168 17.23 -3.34 3.49
C TYR A 168 17.84 -3.62 2.11
N PRO A 169 19.15 -3.87 2.00
CA PRO A 169 19.84 -3.98 0.71
C PRO A 169 19.34 -5.14 -0.17
N LYS A 170 18.68 -6.14 0.44
CA LYS A 170 18.04 -7.25 -0.28
C LYS A 170 16.61 -6.93 -0.75
N GLN A 171 16.04 -5.81 -0.31
CA GLN A 171 14.73 -5.31 -0.70
C GLN A 171 14.92 -4.04 -1.53
N LEU A 172 14.60 -4.10 -2.81
CA LEU A 172 14.77 -2.96 -3.71
C LEU A 172 13.58 -1.98 -3.57
N PRO A 173 13.81 -0.70 -3.24
CA PRO A 173 12.76 0.30 -3.29
C PRO A 173 12.36 0.63 -4.73
N CYS A 174 11.16 1.20 -4.87
CA CYS A 174 10.38 1.28 -6.10
C CYS A 174 11.05 1.96 -7.32
N LYS A 175 12.16 2.70 -7.19
CA LYS A 175 12.79 3.39 -8.33
C LYS A 175 13.88 2.60 -9.07
N GLU A 176 14.49 1.59 -8.47
CA GLU A 176 15.54 0.78 -9.12
C GLU A 176 15.15 -0.68 -9.33
N ARG A 177 13.86 -0.98 -9.18
CA ARG A 177 13.30 -2.15 -9.83
C ARG A 177 13.11 -1.80 -11.30
N THR A 178 14.04 -2.25 -12.14
CA THR A 178 13.59 -3.14 -13.22
C THR A 178 12.81 -4.23 -12.48
N LEU A 179 11.50 -4.04 -12.36
CA LEU A 179 10.60 -5.10 -11.93
C LEU A 179 11.06 -6.35 -12.67
N SER A 180 11.61 -7.35 -11.96
CA SER A 180 12.05 -8.58 -12.64
C SER A 180 10.90 -9.20 -13.42
N LYS A 181 9.67 -8.83 -13.03
CA LYS A 181 8.43 -9.06 -13.74
C LYS A 181 7.49 -7.83 -13.68
N LYS A 182 6.95 -7.39 -14.81
CA LYS A 182 5.93 -6.34 -14.90
C LYS A 182 4.67 -6.71 -14.09
N PHE A 183 4.05 -5.71 -13.48
CA PHE A 183 2.84 -5.87 -12.68
C PHE A 183 1.64 -5.31 -13.43
N TYR A 184 0.67 -6.17 -13.72
CA TYR A 184 -0.60 -5.79 -14.36
C TYR A 184 -1.76 -6.05 -13.42
N LEU A 185 -2.53 -5.00 -13.15
CA LEU A 185 -3.87 -5.13 -12.61
C LEU A 185 -4.83 -5.21 -13.79
N PHE A 186 -5.45 -6.36 -13.98
CA PHE A 186 -6.54 -6.53 -14.92
C PHE A 186 -7.86 -6.31 -14.17
N PRO A 187 -8.44 -5.09 -14.20
CA PRO A 187 -9.76 -4.84 -13.63
C PRO A 187 -10.80 -5.64 -14.40
N GLY A 188 -11.52 -6.51 -13.69
CA GLY A 188 -12.67 -7.25 -14.18
C GLY A 188 -12.40 -8.17 -15.37
N LEU A 189 -12.32 -9.47 -15.08
CA LEU A 189 -13.08 -10.46 -15.84
C LEU A 189 -14.17 -10.97 -14.90
#